data_AF-A0A4Y2N877-F1
#
_entry.id   AF-A0A4Y2N877-F1
#
_cell.length_a   1.000
_cell.length_b   1.000
_cell.length_c   1.000
_cell.angle_alpha   90.00
_cell.angle_beta   90.00
_cell.angle_gamma   90.00
#
_symmetry.space_group_name_H-M   'P 1'
#
loop_
_entity.id
_entity.type
_entity.pdbx_description
1 polymer ?
#
loop_
_entity_poly.entity_id
_entity_poly.type
_entity_poly.pdbx_seq_one_letter_code
_entity_poly.pdbx_strand_id
1 'polypeptide(L)'
;VEEKRRNEEIEDRRREQMEFELQKLRLENERCRSESDRVVTAEFSAKPKIDLHTILQKFDPRSNDISLYLILFERQAKRAEIQKKYWVSYLIGLLPSEMSQIIAREDEEVTEDYEKIKALLLKRYKLTPERFRQLFVNHNKAPENTWTDFVYEVKNYFHEWIRGVNVKTFEELSNLIITEQIKKKRYRLRFTTIS
;
A
#
# COMPACT_ATOMS: atom_id res chain seq x y z
N VAL A 1 80.03 12.13 -16.79
CA VAL A 1 79.48 12.34 -15.43
C VAL A 1 78.27 13.28 -15.49
N GLU A 2 78.34 14.41 -16.20
CA GLU A 2 77.19 15.30 -16.47
C GLU A 2 75.93 14.61 -17.03
N GLU A 3 76.09 13.68 -17.97
CA GLU A 3 74.96 13.09 -18.71
C GLU A 3 74.17 12.10 -17.83
N LYS A 4 74.88 11.43 -16.91
CA LYS A 4 74.28 10.52 -15.92
C LYS A 4 73.45 11.30 -14.90
N ARG A 5 73.95 12.45 -14.44
CA ARG A 5 73.23 13.38 -13.55
C ARG A 5 71.98 13.97 -14.22
N ARG A 6 72.06 14.33 -15.50
CA ARG A 6 70.90 14.83 -16.26
C ARG A 6 69.80 13.77 -16.46
N ASN A 7 70.17 12.51 -16.67
CA ASN A 7 69.19 11.42 -16.74
C ASN A 7 68.55 11.11 -15.39
N GLU A 8 69.33 11.17 -14.29
CA GLU A 8 68.80 11.00 -12.93
C GLU A 8 67.75 12.09 -12.59
N GLU A 9 68.01 13.34 -12.93
CA GLU A 9 67.04 14.45 -12.75
C GLU A 9 65.76 14.33 -13.61
N ILE A 10 65.82 13.63 -14.74
CA ILE A 10 64.65 13.39 -15.59
C ILE A 10 63.81 12.24 -15.01
N GLU A 11 64.47 11.18 -14.53
CA GLU A 11 63.79 10.05 -13.89
C GLU A 11 63.20 10.42 -12.54
N ASP A 12 63.84 11.29 -11.76
CA ASP A 12 63.27 11.81 -10.52
C ASP A 12 62.01 12.65 -10.77
N ARG A 13 62.01 13.54 -11.77
CA ARG A 13 60.80 14.28 -12.16
C ARG A 13 59.67 13.38 -12.66
N ARG A 14 59.99 12.27 -13.33
CA ARG A 14 59.00 11.27 -13.75
C ARG A 14 58.41 10.53 -12.55
N ARG A 15 59.23 10.20 -11.54
CA ARG A 15 58.76 9.59 -10.29
C ARG A 15 57.85 10.54 -9.51
N GLU A 16 58.24 11.80 -9.37
CA GLU A 16 57.43 12.83 -8.71
C GLU A 16 56.08 13.03 -9.40
N GLN A 17 56.05 13.05 -10.75
CA GLN A 17 54.80 13.13 -11.51
C GLN A 17 53.91 11.90 -11.29
N MET A 18 54.49 10.70 -11.29
CA MET A 18 53.73 9.46 -11.08
C MET A 18 53.18 9.38 -9.64
N GLU A 19 53.93 9.82 -8.65
CA GLU A 19 53.46 9.92 -7.26
C GLU A 19 52.32 10.94 -7.12
N PHE A 20 52.46 12.10 -7.77
CA PHE A 20 51.42 13.13 -7.76
C PHE A 20 50.12 12.65 -8.42
N GLU A 21 50.21 11.99 -9.57
CA GLU A 21 49.04 11.38 -10.23
C GLU A 21 48.39 10.30 -9.37
N LEU A 22 49.20 9.43 -8.75
CA LEU A 22 48.68 8.38 -7.87
C LEU A 22 47.96 8.96 -6.66
N GLN A 23 48.48 10.03 -6.07
CA GLN A 23 47.87 10.70 -4.95
C GLN A 23 46.55 11.38 -5.35
N LYS A 24 46.49 12.01 -6.52
CA LYS A 24 45.26 12.58 -7.08
C LYS A 24 44.19 11.50 -7.29
N LEU A 25 44.56 10.35 -7.86
CA LEU A 25 43.64 9.24 -8.10
C LEU A 25 43.08 8.65 -6.79
N ARG A 26 43.91 8.57 -5.74
CA ARG A 26 43.48 8.12 -4.40
C ARG A 26 42.46 9.07 -3.77
N LEU A 27 42.74 10.38 -3.80
CA LEU A 27 41.84 11.42 -3.29
C LEU A 27 40.48 11.41 -4.02
N GLU A 28 40.49 11.24 -5.34
CA GLU A 28 39.27 11.17 -6.14
C GLU A 28 38.45 9.91 -5.84
N ASN A 29 39.11 8.76 -5.65
CA ASN A 29 38.43 7.51 -5.28
C ASN A 29 37.88 7.54 -3.85
N GLU A 30 38.59 8.13 -2.89
CA GLU A 30 38.10 8.38 -1.52
C GLU A 30 36.90 9.34 -1.53
N ARG A 31 36.94 10.38 -2.37
CA ARG A 31 35.81 11.29 -2.57
C ARG A 31 34.61 10.56 -3.17
N CYS A 32 34.76 9.78 -4.23
CA CYS A 32 33.67 9.01 -4.82
C CYS A 32 33.09 7.97 -3.84
N ARG A 33 33.93 7.30 -3.05
CA ARG A 33 33.49 6.38 -2.00
C ARG A 33 32.70 7.09 -0.92
N SER A 34 33.19 8.23 -0.42
CA SER A 34 32.49 9.00 0.61
C SER A 34 31.17 9.62 0.12
N GLU A 35 31.09 10.04 -1.15
CA GLU A 35 29.85 10.47 -1.79
C GLU A 35 28.87 9.29 -1.94
N SER A 36 29.35 8.12 -2.37
CA SER A 36 28.51 6.91 -2.48
C SER A 36 28.00 6.43 -1.11
N ASP A 37 28.85 6.38 -0.08
CA ASP A 37 28.46 6.02 1.28
C ASP A 37 27.46 7.02 1.87
N ARG A 38 27.60 8.31 1.58
CA ARG A 38 26.62 9.35 1.98
C ARG A 38 25.26 9.18 1.31
N VAL A 39 25.24 8.82 0.02
CA VAL A 39 23.99 8.55 -0.70
C VAL A 39 23.31 7.30 -0.15
N VAL A 40 24.05 6.22 0.06
CA VAL A 40 23.52 4.96 0.62
C VAL A 40 23.03 5.17 2.06
N THR A 41 23.79 5.87 2.91
CA THR A 41 23.35 6.15 4.29
C THR A 41 22.16 7.11 4.35
N ALA A 42 22.04 8.08 3.46
CA ALA A 42 20.86 8.94 3.37
C ALA A 42 19.61 8.18 2.91
N GLU A 43 19.75 7.24 1.97
CA GLU A 43 18.65 6.37 1.51
C GLU A 43 18.15 5.40 2.59
N PHE A 44 19.03 4.91 3.47
CA PHE A 44 18.66 4.02 4.58
C PHE A 44 18.24 4.77 5.85
N SER A 45 18.71 6.02 6.06
CA SER A 45 18.41 6.82 7.25
C SER A 45 17.21 7.76 7.10
N ALA A 46 16.64 7.91 5.90
CA ALA A 46 15.38 8.61 5.69
C ALA A 46 14.21 7.76 6.21
N LYS A 47 14.17 7.53 7.54
CA LYS A 47 12.96 7.08 8.20
C LYS A 47 11.88 8.09 7.87
N PRO A 48 10.70 7.66 7.37
CA PRO A 48 9.64 8.59 7.08
C PRO A 48 9.35 9.39 8.34
N LYS A 49 9.32 10.73 8.23
CA LYS A 49 9.06 11.64 9.36
C LYS A 49 7.71 11.36 10.06
N ILE A 50 6.85 10.58 9.40
CA ILE A 50 5.49 10.28 9.77
C ILE A 50 5.22 8.80 9.48
N ASP A 51 4.93 8.02 10.51
CA ASP A 51 4.47 6.63 10.34
C ASP A 51 3.00 6.61 9.91
N LEU A 52 2.73 6.05 8.72
CA LEU A 52 1.36 5.94 8.18
C LEU A 52 0.45 5.12 9.10
N HIS A 53 0.98 4.15 9.85
CA HIS A 53 0.19 3.37 10.80
C HIS A 53 -0.30 4.18 12.00
N THR A 54 0.29 5.35 12.26
CA THR A 54 -0.13 6.26 13.31
C THR A 54 -1.20 7.25 12.84
N ILE A 55 -1.23 7.57 11.53
CA ILE A 55 -2.18 8.56 10.96
C ILE A 55 -3.41 7.90 10.35
N LEU A 56 -3.25 6.75 9.69
CA LEU A 56 -4.34 6.06 9.02
C LEU A 56 -4.89 4.96 9.93
N GLN A 57 -6.21 4.97 10.10
CA GLN A 57 -6.90 3.84 10.72
C GLN A 57 -6.82 2.62 9.80
N LYS A 58 -6.84 1.44 10.41
CA LYS A 58 -6.97 0.18 9.66
C LYS A 58 -8.24 0.20 8.85
N PHE A 59 -8.16 -0.26 7.61
CA PHE A 59 -9.29 -0.34 6.72
C PHE A 59 -10.34 -1.33 7.26
N ASP A 60 -11.59 -0.88 7.47
CA ASP A 60 -12.73 -1.75 7.74
C ASP A 60 -13.57 -1.89 6.46
N PRO A 61 -13.62 -3.10 5.86
CA PRO A 61 -14.47 -3.40 4.71
C PRO A 61 -15.95 -3.04 4.92
N ARG A 62 -16.45 -3.02 6.15
CA ARG A 62 -17.88 -2.82 6.44
C ARG A 62 -18.31 -1.36 6.38
N SER A 63 -17.39 -0.44 6.62
CA SER A 63 -17.69 1.00 6.73
C SER A 63 -16.87 1.86 5.78
N ASN A 64 -15.75 1.37 5.26
CA ASN A 64 -14.87 2.14 4.39
C ASN A 64 -15.01 1.76 2.92
N ASP A 65 -15.12 2.78 2.06
CA ASP A 65 -14.96 2.64 0.62
C ASP A 65 -13.47 2.47 0.29
N ILE A 66 -13.11 1.36 -0.37
CA ILE A 66 -11.71 1.06 -0.73
C ILE A 66 -11.09 2.14 -1.61
N SER A 67 -11.87 2.76 -2.50
CA SER A 67 -11.39 3.71 -3.50
C SER A 67 -11.03 5.00 -2.79
N LEU A 68 -11.91 5.46 -1.90
CA LEU A 68 -11.65 6.62 -1.05
C LEU A 68 -10.48 6.36 -0.10
N TYR A 69 -10.42 5.16 0.48
CA TYR A 69 -9.32 4.77 1.37
C TYR A 69 -7.97 4.78 0.65
N LEU A 70 -7.89 4.22 -0.55
CA LEU A 70 -6.67 4.22 -1.36
C LEU A 70 -6.27 5.65 -1.74
N ILE A 71 -7.21 6.50 -2.14
CA ILE A 71 -6.93 7.93 -2.41
C ILE A 71 -6.34 8.63 -1.16
N LEU A 72 -6.92 8.38 0.01
CA LEU A 72 -6.44 8.97 1.26
C LEU A 72 -5.03 8.46 1.59
N PHE A 73 -4.81 7.15 1.45
CA PHE A 73 -3.50 6.53 1.62
C PHE A 73 -2.45 7.17 0.70
N GLU A 74 -2.74 7.29 -0.61
CA GLU A 74 -1.81 7.90 -1.58
C GLU A 74 -1.45 9.34 -1.21
N ARG A 75 -2.43 10.12 -0.75
CA ARG A 75 -2.19 11.50 -0.31
C ARG A 75 -1.26 11.56 0.90
N GLN A 76 -1.43 10.66 1.87
CA GLN A 76 -0.57 10.64 3.05
C GLN A 76 0.80 10.06 2.78
N ALA A 77 0.90 9.02 1.95
CA ALA A 77 2.19 8.47 1.54
C ALA A 77 3.03 9.51 0.78
N LYS A 78 2.39 10.31 -0.10
CA LYS A 78 3.04 11.45 -0.76
C LYS A 78 3.47 12.53 0.23
N ARG A 79 2.63 12.90 1.19
CA ARG A 79 2.94 13.92 2.22
C ARG A 79 4.08 13.47 3.14
N ALA A 80 4.16 12.18 3.43
CA ALA A 80 5.23 11.58 4.21
C ALA A 80 6.50 11.30 3.37
N GLU A 81 6.51 11.68 2.09
CA GLU A 81 7.63 11.50 1.15
C GLU A 81 8.09 10.03 1.05
N ILE A 82 7.17 9.08 1.23
CA ILE A 82 7.48 7.66 1.15
C ILE A 82 7.69 7.27 -0.31
N GLN A 83 8.82 6.64 -0.61
CA GLN A 83 9.11 6.14 -1.94
C GLN A 83 8.08 5.09 -2.37
N LYS A 84 7.63 5.15 -3.64
CA LYS A 84 6.51 4.33 -4.16
C LYS A 84 6.73 2.82 -3.97
N LYS A 85 7.99 2.35 -4.05
CA LYS A 85 8.37 0.94 -3.79
C LYS A 85 7.97 0.41 -2.41
N TYR A 86 7.82 1.29 -1.42
CA TYR A 86 7.43 0.89 -0.06
C TYR A 86 5.92 0.97 0.19
N TRP A 87 5.15 1.56 -0.74
CA TRP A 87 3.71 1.81 -0.52
C TRP A 87 2.93 0.52 -0.28
N VAL A 88 3.24 -0.56 -1.00
CA VAL A 88 2.54 -1.84 -0.83
C VAL A 88 2.79 -2.40 0.57
N SER A 89 4.02 -2.36 1.08
CA SER A 89 4.36 -2.82 2.44
C SER A 89 3.59 -2.08 3.53
N TYR A 90 3.49 -0.75 3.42
CA TYR A 90 2.68 0.05 4.35
C TYR A 90 1.19 -0.26 4.22
N LEU A 91 0.69 -0.42 3.00
CA LEU A 91 -0.71 -0.74 2.75
C LEU A 91 -1.10 -2.09 3.36
N ILE A 92 -0.25 -3.13 3.24
CA ILE A 92 -0.51 -4.47 3.78
C ILE A 92 -0.75 -4.43 5.29
N GLY A 93 0.01 -3.62 6.04
CA GLY A 93 -0.18 -3.48 7.50
C GLY A 93 -1.44 -2.71 7.91
N LEU A 94 -2.04 -1.98 6.97
CA LEU A 94 -3.27 -1.21 7.15
C LEU A 94 -4.53 -1.98 6.71
N LEU A 95 -4.36 -3.04 5.92
CA LEU A 95 -5.46 -3.87 5.42
C LEU A 95 -5.82 -5.01 6.39
N PRO A 96 -7.06 -5.52 6.34
CA PRO A 96 -7.46 -6.74 7.02
C PRO A 96 -6.68 -7.97 6.51
N SER A 97 -6.50 -8.97 7.38
CA SER A 97 -5.75 -10.19 7.08
C SER A 97 -6.22 -10.91 5.81
N GLU A 98 -7.52 -10.94 5.55
CA GLU A 98 -8.09 -11.54 4.33
C GLU A 98 -7.53 -10.92 3.05
N MET A 99 -7.23 -9.62 3.06
CA MET A 99 -6.68 -8.92 1.90
C MET A 99 -5.18 -9.08 1.79
N SER A 100 -4.48 -9.04 2.91
CA SER A 100 -3.06 -9.38 2.96
C SER A 100 -2.80 -10.79 2.40
N GLN A 101 -3.69 -11.74 2.68
CA GLN A 101 -3.62 -13.11 2.13
C GLN A 101 -3.86 -13.18 0.62
N ILE A 102 -4.69 -12.30 0.05
CA ILE A 102 -4.88 -12.25 -1.41
C ILE A 102 -3.62 -11.69 -2.05
N ILE A 103 -3.07 -10.60 -1.51
CA ILE A 103 -1.84 -9.99 -2.02
C ILE A 103 -0.66 -10.99 -1.94
N ALA A 104 -0.56 -11.76 -0.86
CA ALA A 104 0.49 -12.76 -0.67
C ALA A 104 0.41 -13.97 -1.63
N ARG A 105 -0.68 -14.13 -2.39
CA ARG A 105 -0.84 -15.20 -3.40
C ARG A 105 -0.48 -14.73 -4.81
N GLU A 106 -0.28 -13.45 -5.01
CA GLU A 106 0.13 -12.88 -6.28
C GLU A 106 1.66 -12.97 -6.43
N ASP A 107 2.14 -12.94 -7.68
CA ASP A 107 3.57 -13.00 -7.97
C ASP A 107 4.33 -11.77 -7.46
N GLU A 108 5.63 -11.92 -7.21
CA GLU A 108 6.47 -10.86 -6.63
C GLU A 108 6.46 -9.58 -7.50
N GLU A 109 6.50 -9.73 -8.83
CA GLU A 109 6.34 -8.65 -9.83
C GLU A 109 4.99 -7.88 -9.73
N VAL A 110 3.96 -8.49 -9.13
CA VAL A 110 2.67 -7.87 -8.89
C VAL A 110 2.67 -7.16 -7.53
N THR A 111 3.32 -7.76 -6.52
CA THR A 111 3.41 -7.21 -5.17
C THR A 111 4.34 -6.00 -5.04
N GLU A 112 5.29 -5.83 -5.96
CA GLU A 112 6.17 -4.65 -6.00
C GLU A 112 5.50 -3.43 -6.67
N ASP A 113 4.47 -3.63 -7.49
CA ASP A 113 3.78 -2.56 -8.20
C ASP A 113 2.48 -2.16 -7.51
N TYR A 114 2.51 -0.99 -6.87
CA TYR A 114 1.35 -0.39 -6.22
C TYR A 114 0.13 -0.26 -7.15
N GLU A 115 0.31 0.06 -8.43
CA GLU A 115 -0.84 0.24 -9.35
C GLU A 115 -1.55 -1.08 -9.63
N LYS A 116 -0.79 -2.18 -9.72
CA LYS A 116 -1.37 -3.52 -9.86
C LYS A 116 -2.13 -3.94 -8.60
N ILE A 117 -1.55 -3.71 -7.42
CA ILE A 117 -2.23 -3.99 -6.14
C ILE A 117 -3.48 -3.12 -5.98
N LYS A 118 -3.41 -1.84 -6.32
CA LYS A 118 -4.57 -0.93 -6.35
C LYS A 118 -5.66 -1.47 -7.27
N ALA A 119 -5.33 -1.85 -8.50
CA ALA A 119 -6.29 -2.41 -9.44
C ALA A 119 -6.92 -3.71 -8.93
N LEU A 120 -6.12 -4.57 -8.28
CA LEU A 120 -6.58 -5.82 -7.67
C LEU A 120 -7.54 -5.55 -6.50
N LEU A 121 -7.17 -4.65 -5.59
CA LEU A 121 -8.01 -4.26 -4.45
C LEU A 121 -9.31 -3.64 -4.95
N LEU A 122 -9.24 -2.69 -5.87
CA LEU A 122 -10.41 -2.10 -6.51
C LEU A 122 -11.28 -3.17 -7.16
N LYS A 123 -10.72 -4.14 -7.89
CA LYS A 123 -11.48 -5.23 -8.52
C LYS A 123 -12.19 -6.12 -7.48
N ARG A 124 -11.52 -6.46 -6.38
CA ARG A 124 -12.08 -7.25 -5.28
C ARG A 124 -13.17 -6.52 -4.51
N TYR A 125 -13.01 -5.21 -4.34
CA TYR A 125 -13.89 -4.33 -3.58
C TYR A 125 -14.80 -3.47 -4.45
N LYS A 126 -14.85 -3.72 -5.77
CA LYS A 126 -15.85 -3.12 -6.66
C LYS A 126 -17.21 -3.23 -5.97
N LEU A 127 -18.08 -2.26 -6.23
CA LEU A 127 -19.48 -2.20 -5.82
C LEU A 127 -20.26 -3.39 -6.43
N THR A 128 -19.87 -4.57 -5.99
CA THR A 128 -20.47 -5.85 -6.28
C THR A 128 -21.75 -5.92 -5.47
N PRO A 129 -22.72 -6.74 -5.90
CA PRO A 129 -23.93 -6.96 -5.14
C PRO A 129 -23.64 -7.32 -3.68
N GLU A 130 -22.54 -8.03 -3.42
CA GLU A 130 -22.05 -8.38 -2.09
C GLU A 130 -21.72 -7.16 -1.21
N ARG A 131 -21.17 -6.07 -1.78
CA ARG A 131 -20.88 -4.84 -1.04
C ARG A 131 -22.16 -4.11 -0.65
N PHE A 132 -23.09 -3.97 -1.59
CA PHE A 132 -24.40 -3.40 -1.31
C PHE A 132 -25.16 -4.21 -0.25
N ARG A 133 -25.02 -5.54 -0.24
CA ARG A 133 -25.53 -6.39 0.84
C ARG A 133 -24.90 -6.03 2.19
N GLN A 134 -23.57 -5.93 2.26
CA GLN A 134 -22.87 -5.63 3.51
C GLN A 134 -23.25 -4.25 4.04
N LEU A 135 -23.37 -3.25 3.17
CA LEU A 135 -23.88 -1.93 3.51
C LEU A 135 -25.31 -2.06 4.04
N PHE A 136 -26.23 -2.70 3.31
CA PHE A 136 -27.61 -2.91 3.78
C PHE A 136 -27.70 -3.57 5.17
N VAL A 137 -26.86 -4.56 5.48
CA VAL A 137 -26.92 -5.31 6.75
C VAL A 137 -26.27 -4.57 7.92
N ASN A 138 -25.19 -3.85 7.67
CA ASN A 138 -24.36 -3.25 8.72
C ASN A 138 -24.48 -1.72 8.80
N HIS A 139 -25.26 -1.08 7.92
CA HIS A 139 -25.42 0.37 7.92
C HIS A 139 -26.04 0.85 9.22
N ASN A 140 -25.41 1.83 9.82
CA ASN A 140 -25.91 2.50 11.01
C ASN A 140 -26.17 3.95 10.66
N LYS A 141 -27.23 4.51 11.25
CA LYS A 141 -27.56 5.92 11.08
C LYS A 141 -26.43 6.77 11.67
N ALA A 142 -25.82 7.60 10.83
CA ALA A 142 -24.86 8.59 11.30
C ALA A 142 -25.57 9.64 12.19
N PRO A 143 -24.95 10.12 13.29
CA PRO A 143 -25.58 11.07 14.19
C PRO A 143 -26.05 12.35 13.48
N GLU A 144 -25.34 12.79 12.46
CA GLU A 144 -25.59 13.96 11.62
C GLU A 144 -26.71 13.79 10.57
N ASN A 145 -27.06 12.55 10.19
CA ASN A 145 -28.05 12.30 9.14
C ASN A 145 -29.48 12.34 9.69
N THR A 146 -30.45 12.73 8.85
CA THR A 146 -31.88 12.57 9.19
C THR A 146 -32.32 11.10 9.04
N TRP A 147 -33.44 10.72 9.66
CA TRP A 147 -34.03 9.40 9.45
C TRP A 147 -34.44 9.18 7.98
N THR A 148 -34.85 10.24 7.29
CA THR A 148 -35.18 10.20 5.86
C THR A 148 -33.97 9.87 4.99
N ASP A 149 -32.81 10.47 5.27
CA ASP A 149 -31.56 10.18 4.55
C ASP A 149 -31.13 8.73 4.79
N PHE A 150 -31.20 8.28 6.05
CA PHE A 150 -30.86 6.90 6.39
C PHE A 150 -31.77 5.88 5.68
N VAL A 151 -33.08 6.11 5.66
CA VAL A 151 -34.01 5.22 4.93
C VAL A 151 -33.71 5.22 3.43
N TYR A 152 -33.40 6.38 2.86
CA TYR A 152 -33.01 6.49 1.45
C TYR A 152 -31.75 5.68 1.15
N GLU A 153 -30.70 5.83 1.97
CA GLU A 153 -29.44 5.08 1.83
C GLU A 153 -29.65 3.57 1.94
N VAL A 154 -30.37 3.11 2.98
CA VAL A 154 -30.69 1.68 3.16
C VAL A 154 -31.47 1.13 1.97
N LYS A 155 -32.46 1.88 1.48
CA LYS A 155 -33.25 1.50 0.30
C LYS A 155 -32.39 1.41 -0.96
N ASN A 156 -31.49 2.38 -1.15
CA ASN A 156 -30.58 2.40 -2.28
C ASN A 156 -29.64 1.18 -2.26
N TYR A 157 -29.04 0.87 -1.11
CA TYR A 157 -28.20 -0.31 -0.96
C TYR A 157 -28.97 -1.61 -1.24
N PHE A 158 -30.20 -1.73 -0.73
CA PHE A 158 -31.04 -2.88 -1.02
C PHE A 158 -31.32 -3.04 -2.52
N HIS A 159 -31.69 -1.95 -3.21
CA HIS A 159 -31.98 -1.97 -4.64
C HIS A 159 -30.77 -2.33 -5.49
N GLU A 160 -29.61 -1.72 -5.22
CA GLU A 160 -28.38 -2.03 -5.95
C GLU A 160 -27.89 -3.46 -5.68
N TRP A 161 -28.12 -3.99 -4.48
CA TRP A 161 -27.84 -5.39 -4.17
C TRP A 161 -28.71 -6.34 -5.00
N ILE A 162 -30.05 -6.20 -4.94
CA ILE A 162 -30.95 -7.11 -5.67
C ILE A 162 -30.78 -6.99 -7.20
N ARG A 163 -30.49 -5.77 -7.69
CA ARG A 163 -30.19 -5.52 -9.09
C ARG A 163 -28.90 -6.22 -9.50
N GLY A 164 -27.87 -6.14 -8.66
CA GLY A 164 -26.59 -6.81 -8.92
C GLY A 164 -26.70 -8.33 -8.93
N VAL A 165 -27.54 -8.92 -8.05
CA VAL A 165 -27.79 -10.38 -8.03
C VAL A 165 -28.78 -10.80 -9.14
N ASN A 166 -29.33 -9.84 -9.89
CA ASN A 166 -30.28 -10.06 -10.97
C ASN A 166 -31.56 -10.79 -10.51
N VAL A 167 -32.09 -10.40 -9.35
CA VAL A 167 -33.36 -10.90 -8.81
C VAL A 167 -34.52 -10.35 -9.66
N LYS A 168 -35.37 -11.22 -10.19
CA LYS A 168 -36.48 -10.88 -11.08
C LYS A 168 -37.84 -11.21 -10.49
N THR A 169 -37.91 -12.18 -9.58
CA THR A 169 -39.18 -12.64 -8.99
C THR A 169 -39.23 -12.43 -7.47
N PHE A 170 -40.46 -12.35 -6.94
CA PHE A 170 -40.67 -12.28 -5.50
C PHE A 170 -40.16 -13.54 -4.77
N GLU A 171 -40.22 -14.70 -5.42
CA GLU A 171 -39.72 -15.95 -4.86
C GLU A 171 -38.18 -15.96 -4.75
N GLU A 172 -37.47 -15.51 -5.78
CA GLU A 172 -36.02 -15.31 -5.75
C GLU A 172 -35.61 -14.31 -4.66
N LEU A 173 -36.34 -13.21 -4.51
CA LEU A 173 -36.10 -12.25 -3.45
C LEU A 173 -36.32 -12.89 -2.06
N SER A 174 -37.43 -13.59 -1.89
CA SER A 174 -37.77 -14.27 -0.64
C SER A 174 -36.69 -15.27 -0.24
N ASN A 175 -36.25 -16.11 -1.20
CA ASN A 175 -35.17 -17.08 -1.00
C ASN A 175 -33.84 -16.40 -0.67
N LEU A 176 -33.51 -15.27 -1.32
CA LEU A 176 -32.31 -14.48 -1.03
C LEU A 176 -32.30 -13.98 0.42
N ILE A 177 -33.41 -13.38 0.87
CA ILE A 177 -33.53 -12.83 2.22
C ILE A 177 -33.52 -13.92 3.28
N ILE A 178 -34.22 -15.04 3.05
CA ILE A 178 -34.20 -16.21 3.94
C ILE A 178 -32.77 -16.77 4.06
N THR A 179 -32.06 -16.91 2.94
CA THR A 179 -30.68 -17.40 2.91
C THR A 179 -29.76 -16.51 3.75
N GLU A 180 -29.89 -15.19 3.63
CA GLU A 180 -29.08 -14.25 4.42
C GLU A 180 -29.40 -14.30 5.92
N GLN A 181 -30.68 -14.47 6.29
CA GLN A 181 -31.06 -14.66 7.70
C GLN A 181 -30.49 -15.96 8.29
N ILE A 182 -30.51 -17.06 7.53
CA ILE A 182 -29.92 -18.34 7.95
C ILE A 182 -28.40 -18.20 8.12
N LYS A 183 -27.72 -17.58 7.16
CA LYS A 183 -26.27 -17.31 7.24
C LYS A 183 -25.94 -16.53 8.51
N LYS A 184 -26.64 -15.42 8.78
CA LYS A 184 -26.42 -14.58 9.98
C LYS A 184 -26.53 -15.37 11.28
N LYS A 185 -27.54 -16.25 11.39
CA LYS A 185 -27.72 -17.12 12.58
C LYS A 185 -26.62 -18.18 12.69
N ARG A 186 -26.20 -18.79 11.59
CA ARG A 186 -25.17 -19.83 11.55
C ARG A 186 -23.79 -19.31 11.95
N TYR A 187 -23.43 -18.09 11.55
CA TYR A 187 -22.19 -17.45 12.01
C TYR A 187 -22.25 -17.13 13.50
N ARG A 188 -23.39 -16.62 14.02
CA ARG A 188 -23.56 -16.30 15.45
C ARG A 188 -23.37 -17.52 16.37
N LEU A 189 -23.86 -18.70 15.95
CA LEU A 189 -23.72 -19.94 16.71
C LEU A 189 -22.27 -20.46 16.76
N ARG A 190 -21.47 -20.27 15.71
CA ARG A 190 -20.05 -20.68 15.71
C ARG A 190 -19.19 -19.86 16.67
N PHE A 191 -19.52 -18.59 16.89
CA PHE A 191 -18.81 -17.75 17.86
C PHE A 191 -19.18 -18.02 19.32
N THR A 192 -20.38 -18.57 19.59
CA THR A 192 -20.80 -18.93 20.95
C THR A 192 -20.29 -20.29 21.43
N THR A 193 -19.77 -21.14 20.55
CA THR A 193 -19.28 -22.50 20.90
C THR A 193 -17.76 -22.55 21.11
N ILE A 194 -17.05 -21.43 20.94
CA ILE A 194 -15.59 -21.33 21.10
C ILE A 194 -15.26 -20.34 22.25
N SER A 195 -16.10 -20.24 23.28
CA SER A 195 -15.83 -19.49 24.51
C SER A 195 -16.08 -20.36 25.72
#